data_AF-A0A2U3L054-F1
#
_entry.id   AF-A0A2U3L054-F1
#
_cell.length_a   1.000
_cell.length_b   1.000
_cell.length_c   1.000
_cell.angle_alpha   90.00
_cell.angle_beta   90.00
_cell.angle_gamma   90.00
#
_symmetry.space_group_name_H-M   'P 1'
#
loop_
_entity.id
_entity.type
_entity.pdbx_description
1 polymer ?
#
loop_
_entity_poly.entity_id
_entity_poly.type
_entity_poly.pdbx_seq_one_letter_code
_entity_poly.pdbx_strand_id
1 'polypeptide(L)'
;MRIWRALLPLALATFAVCSLAAAPQSTPRSQVQRMVDQLNVTAEQKAKLDPILDDDNKQVRALRGDTSPAAAEKKAAIRKATDEKIKPILTAEQWSKLQQLRQDRAKQDTKKK
;
A
#
# COMPACT_ATOMS: atom_id res chain seq x y z
N MET A 1 -59.10 -0.99 44.75
CA MET A 1 -58.36 0.07 45.47
C MET A 1 -56.90 0.00 45.09
N ARG A 2 -56.35 1.16 44.68
CA ARG A 2 -54.94 1.59 44.80
C ARG A 2 -53.83 0.74 44.15
N ILE A 3 -53.68 1.05 42.88
CA ILE A 3 -52.44 1.25 42.11
C ILE A 3 -51.23 1.62 42.99
N TRP A 4 -50.11 0.90 42.83
CA TRP A 4 -48.77 1.48 42.96
C TRP A 4 -47.81 0.87 41.94
N ARG A 5 -47.03 1.75 41.31
CA ARG A 5 -46.11 1.51 40.18
C ARG A 5 -44.68 1.46 40.72
N ALA A 6 -43.83 0.59 40.19
CA ALA A 6 -42.38 0.80 40.07
C ALA A 6 -41.84 -0.24 39.05
N LEU A 7 -41.67 0.14 37.78
CA LEU A 7 -40.40 0.60 37.19
C LEU A 7 -39.42 -0.54 36.86
N LEU A 8 -39.44 -0.93 35.58
CA LEU A 8 -38.33 -1.51 34.79
C LEU A 8 -37.02 -0.70 34.99
N PRO A 9 -35.80 -1.23 34.73
CA PRO A 9 -35.50 -1.88 33.43
C PRO A 9 -34.43 -3.01 33.37
N LEU A 10 -34.69 -3.94 32.44
CA LEU A 10 -33.80 -4.40 31.36
C LEU A 10 -32.31 -4.00 31.45
N ALA A 11 -31.44 -4.92 31.89
CA ALA A 11 -30.00 -4.77 31.80
C ALA A 11 -29.48 -5.39 30.50
N LEU A 12 -29.41 -4.58 29.45
CA LEU A 12 -28.63 -4.85 28.23
C LEU A 12 -27.15 -4.64 28.56
N ALA A 13 -26.41 -5.73 28.74
CA ALA A 13 -24.95 -5.69 28.83
C ALA A 13 -24.36 -5.45 27.43
N THR A 14 -24.10 -4.20 27.09
CA THR A 14 -23.34 -3.80 25.91
C THR A 14 -21.85 -4.09 26.14
N PHE A 15 -21.33 -5.11 25.45
CA PHE A 15 -19.90 -5.31 25.30
C PHE A 15 -19.32 -4.10 24.54
N ALA A 16 -18.69 -3.19 25.28
CA ALA A 16 -17.83 -2.17 24.73
C ALA A 16 -16.57 -2.84 24.17
N VAL A 17 -16.63 -3.27 22.91
CA VAL A 17 -15.43 -3.60 22.13
C VAL A 17 -14.70 -2.28 21.91
N CYS A 18 -13.63 -2.06 22.68
CA CYS A 18 -12.69 -0.98 22.45
C CYS A 18 -12.01 -1.23 21.10
N SER A 19 -12.45 -0.53 20.06
CA SER A 19 -11.78 -0.54 18.75
C SER A 19 -10.36 -0.03 18.91
N LEU A 20 -9.39 -0.94 18.83
CA LEU A 20 -7.99 -0.60 18.69
C LEU A 20 -7.82 0.03 17.30
N ALA A 21 -7.86 1.36 17.23
CA ALA A 21 -7.42 2.10 16.06
C ALA A 21 -5.94 1.78 15.84
N ALA A 22 -5.65 0.82 14.95
CA ALA A 22 -4.31 0.54 14.48
C ALA A 22 -3.77 1.79 13.78
N ALA A 23 -2.95 2.56 14.49
CA ALA A 23 -2.23 3.68 13.90
C ALA A 23 -1.44 3.17 12.67
N PRO A 24 -1.41 3.93 11.56
CA PRO A 24 -0.67 3.52 10.37
C PRO A 24 0.81 3.41 10.76
N GLN A 25 1.29 2.17 10.89
CA GLN A 25 2.72 1.92 11.02
C GLN A 25 3.37 2.46 9.75
N SER A 26 4.19 3.50 9.87
CA SER A 26 4.88 4.12 8.74
C SER A 26 5.88 3.12 8.15
N THR A 27 5.42 2.28 7.22
CA THR A 27 6.30 1.33 6.54
C THR A 27 7.33 2.14 5.73
N PRO A 28 8.63 1.84 5.82
CA PRO A 28 9.61 2.63 5.09
C PRO A 28 9.34 2.52 3.59
N ARG A 29 9.35 3.67 2.91
CA ARG A 29 8.89 3.78 1.52
C ARG A 29 9.56 2.77 0.60
N SER A 30 8.76 2.21 -0.31
CA SER A 30 9.25 1.34 -1.38
C SER A 30 10.11 2.14 -2.37
N GLN A 31 10.88 1.41 -3.16
CA GLN A 31 11.63 2.02 -4.25
C GLN A 31 10.71 2.65 -5.28
N VAL A 32 9.61 1.99 -5.63
CA VAL A 32 8.65 2.49 -6.62
C VAL A 32 7.97 3.77 -6.11
N GLN A 33 7.64 3.84 -4.81
CA GLN A 33 7.13 5.07 -4.20
C GLN A 33 8.07 6.26 -4.38
N ARG A 34 9.37 6.07 -4.12
CA ARG A 34 10.37 7.13 -4.34
C ARG A 34 10.46 7.57 -5.80
N MET A 35 10.23 6.66 -6.74
CA MET A 35 10.23 7.00 -8.17
C MET A 35 8.97 7.77 -8.55
N VAL A 36 7.81 7.36 -8.03
CA VAL A 36 6.53 8.06 -8.22
C VAL A 36 6.57 9.48 -7.64
N ASP A 37 7.22 9.66 -6.48
CA ASP A 37 7.44 10.98 -5.89
C ASP A 37 8.23 11.94 -6.81
N GLN A 38 9.02 11.41 -7.76
CA GLN A 38 9.77 12.20 -8.74
C GLN A 38 8.95 12.56 -10.01
N LEU A 39 7.73 12.03 -10.16
CA LEU A 39 6.90 12.22 -11.36
C LEU A 39 5.97 13.44 -11.29
N ASN A 40 6.13 14.29 -10.25
CA ASN A 40 5.25 15.44 -10.00
C ASN A 40 3.76 15.06 -10.06
N VAL A 41 3.38 13.94 -9.42
CA VAL A 41 1.99 13.50 -9.34
C VAL A 41 1.14 14.51 -8.58
N THR A 42 -0.11 14.68 -8.98
CA THR A 42 -1.06 15.55 -8.26
C THR A 42 -1.40 14.95 -6.88
N ALA A 43 -1.90 15.77 -5.96
CA ALA A 43 -2.35 15.29 -4.65
C ALA A 43 -3.41 14.17 -4.76
N GLU A 44 -4.32 14.31 -5.73
CA GLU A 44 -5.36 13.30 -5.99
C GLU A 44 -4.79 12.00 -6.56
N GLN A 45 -3.84 12.09 -7.50
CA GLN A 45 -3.14 10.90 -8.01
C GLN A 45 -2.39 10.21 -6.88
N LYS A 46 -1.67 10.98 -6.05
CA LYS A 46 -0.91 10.45 -4.91
C LYS A 46 -1.80 9.74 -3.90
N ALA A 47 -2.95 10.30 -3.55
CA ALA A 47 -3.92 9.67 -2.66
C ALA A 47 -4.43 8.31 -3.18
N LYS A 48 -4.53 8.14 -4.51
CA LYS A 48 -4.89 6.85 -5.14
C LYS A 48 -3.71 5.89 -5.23
N LEU A 49 -2.50 6.41 -5.44
CA LEU A 49 -1.28 5.60 -5.61
C LEU A 49 -0.73 5.06 -4.29
N ASP A 50 -0.73 5.86 -3.23
CA ASP A 50 -0.16 5.51 -1.93
C ASP A 50 -0.65 4.14 -1.40
N PRO A 51 -1.96 3.83 -1.32
CA PRO A 51 -2.41 2.53 -0.83
C PRO A 51 -2.01 1.36 -1.74
N ILE A 52 -1.93 1.57 -3.06
CA ILE A 52 -1.49 0.53 -4.02
C ILE A 52 -0.01 0.23 -3.83
N LEU A 53 0.79 1.28 -3.69
CA LEU A 53 2.24 1.16 -3.56
C LEU A 53 2.67 0.69 -2.17
N ASP A 54 1.87 0.97 -1.14
CA ASP A 54 2.07 0.41 0.20
C ASP A 54 1.80 -1.10 0.23
N ASP A 55 0.79 -1.58 -0.51
CA ASP A 55 0.52 -3.01 -0.66
C ASP A 55 1.69 -3.72 -1.39
N ASP A 56 2.14 -3.17 -2.52
CA ASP A 56 3.35 -3.61 -3.23
C ASP A 56 4.56 -3.70 -2.27
N ASN A 57 4.80 -2.65 -1.49
CA ASN A 57 5.89 -2.62 -0.51
C ASN A 57 5.79 -3.76 0.51
N LYS A 58 4.60 -4.04 1.04
CA LYS A 58 4.38 -5.12 2.00
C LYS A 58 4.67 -6.48 1.36
N GLN A 59 4.16 -6.72 0.15
CA GLN A 59 4.38 -7.97 -0.57
C GLN A 59 5.86 -8.19 -0.91
N VAL A 60 6.55 -7.17 -1.40
CA VAL A 60 7.99 -7.26 -1.70
C VAL A 60 8.82 -7.46 -0.43
N ARG A 61 8.44 -6.82 0.69
CA ARG A 61 9.10 -6.99 1.99
C ARG A 61 8.92 -8.38 2.57
N ALA A 62 7.78 -9.03 2.34
CA ALA A 62 7.58 -10.42 2.73
C ALA A 62 8.57 -11.37 2.03
N LEU A 63 9.10 -10.97 0.86
CA LEU A 63 10.13 -11.68 0.10
C LEU A 63 11.55 -11.17 0.38
N ARG A 64 11.74 -10.39 1.45
CA ARG A 64 13.05 -9.86 1.84
C ARG A 64 13.87 -10.98 2.48
N GLY A 65 15.11 -11.14 2.02
CA GLY A 65 16.01 -12.21 2.47
C GLY A 65 15.96 -13.47 1.60
N ASP A 66 14.90 -13.65 0.81
CA ASP A 66 14.83 -14.71 -0.19
C ASP A 66 15.53 -14.26 -1.50
N THR A 67 16.63 -14.94 -1.80
CA THR A 67 17.47 -14.73 -3.00
C THR A 67 17.29 -15.83 -4.04
N SER A 68 16.29 -16.69 -3.89
CA SER A 68 15.97 -17.73 -4.85
C SER A 68 15.44 -17.15 -6.17
N PRO A 69 15.57 -17.89 -7.30
CA PRO A 69 14.95 -17.50 -8.56
C PRO A 69 13.42 -17.35 -8.43
N ALA A 70 12.77 -18.19 -7.63
CA ALA A 70 11.33 -18.10 -7.36
C ALA A 70 10.94 -16.78 -6.69
N ALA A 71 11.76 -16.25 -5.77
CA ALA A 71 11.51 -14.93 -5.19
C ALA A 71 11.66 -13.79 -6.20
N ALA A 72 12.58 -13.91 -7.15
CA ALA A 72 12.73 -12.94 -8.23
C ALA A 72 11.49 -12.93 -9.14
N GLU A 73 10.95 -14.09 -9.48
CA GLU A 73 9.70 -14.23 -10.25
C GLU A 73 8.50 -13.64 -9.50
N LYS A 74 8.35 -13.93 -8.20
CA LYS A 74 7.29 -13.34 -7.37
C LYS A 74 7.39 -11.82 -7.32
N LYS A 75 8.59 -11.25 -7.14
CA LYS A 75 8.80 -9.79 -7.19
C LYS A 75 8.44 -9.21 -8.56
N ALA A 76 8.72 -9.92 -9.65
CA ALA A 76 8.31 -9.50 -10.98
C ALA A 76 6.78 -9.53 -11.17
N ALA A 77 6.10 -10.56 -10.66
CA ALA A 77 4.65 -10.66 -10.69
C ALA A 77 3.97 -9.54 -9.89
N ILE A 78 4.46 -9.25 -8.67
CA ILE A 78 3.98 -8.12 -7.85
C ILE A 78 4.12 -6.80 -8.61
N ARG A 79 5.29 -6.56 -9.24
CA ARG A 79 5.49 -5.35 -10.05
C ARG A 79 4.50 -5.24 -11.21
N LYS A 80 4.24 -6.33 -11.94
CA LYS A 80 3.26 -6.34 -13.04
C LYS A 80 1.85 -6.03 -12.55
N ALA A 81 1.41 -6.67 -11.46
CA ALA A 81 0.10 -6.41 -10.87
C ALA A 81 -0.03 -4.96 -10.36
N THR A 82 1.05 -4.40 -9.83
CA THR A 82 1.09 -2.99 -9.41
C THR A 82 0.98 -2.06 -10.62
N ASP A 83 1.70 -2.37 -11.70
CA ASP A 83 1.70 -1.62 -12.95
C ASP A 83 0.30 -1.50 -13.56
N GLU A 84 -0.46 -2.60 -13.57
CA GLU A 84 -1.85 -2.62 -14.05
C GLU A 84 -2.75 -1.67 -13.26
N LYS A 85 -2.53 -1.53 -11.94
CA LYS A 85 -3.32 -0.66 -11.06
C LYS A 85 -2.94 0.82 -11.17
N ILE A 86 -1.64 1.13 -11.32
CA ILE A 86 -1.16 2.52 -11.32
C ILE A 86 -1.18 3.18 -12.70
N LYS A 87 -1.04 2.41 -13.79
CA LYS A 87 -1.05 2.94 -15.16
C LYS A 87 -2.28 3.80 -15.49
N PRO A 88 -3.52 3.44 -15.12
CA PRO A 88 -4.68 4.30 -15.40
C PRO A 88 -4.75 5.57 -14.52
N ILE A 89 -3.96 5.66 -13.44
CA ILE A 89 -3.92 6.83 -12.56
C ILE A 89 -2.91 7.86 -13.07
N LEU A 90 -1.85 7.39 -13.72
CA LEU A 90 -0.77 8.22 -14.27
C LEU A 90 -1.09 8.68 -15.70
N THR A 91 -0.52 9.82 -16.11
CA THR A 91 -0.53 10.22 -17.51
C THR A 91 0.44 9.36 -18.33
N ALA A 92 0.28 9.34 -19.66
CA ALA A 92 1.19 8.62 -20.54
C ALA A 92 2.65 9.08 -20.38
N GLU A 93 2.88 10.37 -20.17
CA GLU A 93 4.21 10.94 -19.95
C GLU A 93 4.79 10.51 -18.60
N GLN A 94 4.00 10.57 -17.52
CA GLN A 94 4.40 10.11 -16.19
C GLN A 94 4.73 8.61 -16.21
N TRP A 95 3.93 7.81 -16.91
CA TRP A 95 4.17 6.39 -17.10
C TRP A 95 5.48 6.12 -17.85
N SER A 96 5.71 6.84 -18.95
CA SER A 96 6.96 6.74 -19.72
C SER A 96 8.17 7.07 -18.84
N LYS A 97 8.09 8.16 -18.06
CA LYS A 97 9.16 8.56 -17.15
C LYS A 97 9.42 7.53 -16.05
N LEU A 98 8.37 6.92 -15.49
CA LEU A 98 8.51 5.83 -14.51
C LEU A 98 9.28 4.66 -15.12
N GLN A 99 8.96 4.25 -16.35
CA GLN A 99 9.65 3.16 -17.03
C GLN A 99 11.13 3.48 -17.30
N GLN A 100 11.44 4.71 -17.72
CA GLN A 100 12.82 5.16 -17.89
C GLN A 100 13.63 5.06 -16.58
N LEU A 101 13.07 5.59 -15.48
CA LEU A 101 13.73 5.51 -14.17
C LEU A 101 14.00 4.06 -13.72
N ARG A 102 13.14 3.10 -14.11
CA ARG A 102 13.35 1.67 -13.83
C ARG A 102 14.50 1.12 -14.65
N GLN A 103 14.56 1.43 -15.94
CA GLN A 103 15.62 0.99 -16.83
C GLN A 103 16.97 1.56 -16.43
N ASP A 104 17.04 2.85 -16.10
CA ASP A 104 18.28 3.51 -15.69
C ASP A 104 18.86 2.86 -14.43
N ARG A 105 17.99 2.52 -13.47
CA ARG A 105 18.43 1.80 -12.29
C ARG A 105 18.91 0.39 -12.60
N ALA A 106 18.17 -0.36 -13.43
CA ALA A 106 18.62 -1.69 -13.84
C ALA A 106 20.02 -1.66 -14.48
N LYS A 107 20.30 -0.65 -15.31
CA LYS A 107 21.64 -0.41 -15.88
C LYS A 107 22.68 -0.09 -14.79
N GLN A 108 22.33 0.73 -13.80
CA GLN A 108 23.22 1.05 -12.68
C GLN A 108 23.54 -0.17 -11.83
N ASP A 109 22.57 -1.05 -11.59
CA ASP A 109 22.76 -2.28 -10.83
C ASP A 109 23.69 -3.25 -11.58
N THR A 110 23.56 -3.35 -12.90
CA THR A 110 24.48 -4.14 -13.75
C THR A 110 25.90 -3.57 -13.76
N LYS A 111 26.07 -2.25 -13.78
CA LYS A 111 27.40 -1.61 -13.81
C LYS A 111 28.17 -1.76 -12.49
N LYS A 112 27.46 -1.92 -11.36
CA LYS A 112 28.07 -2.08 -10.04
C LYS A 112 28.49 -3.51 -9.72
N LYS A 113 28.18 -4.47 -10.60
CA LYS A 113 28.44 -5.89 -10.43
C LYS A 113 29.66 -6.32 -11.25
#